data_AF-H2AR92-F1
#
_entry.id   AF-H2AR92-F1
#
_cell.length_a   1.000
_cell.length_b   1.000
_cell.length_c   1.000
_cell.angle_alpha   90.00
_cell.angle_beta   90.00
_cell.angle_gamma   90.00
#
_symmetry.space_group_name_H-M   'P 1'
#
loop_
_entity.id
_entity.type
_entity.pdbx_description
1 polymer ?
#
loop_
_entity_poly.entity_id
_entity_poly.type
_entity_poly.pdbx_seq_one_letter_code
_entity_poly.pdbx_strand_id
1 'polypeptide(L)'
;MSNPFDLLGNDVEDPSVVVPAPKELVKKSTSSKKADVPPPSANPAKANKNRPRPSGNEGAIRDKTAGRQKNRSKDVPASATTKRSNVRRQSDKHSRTGKTDSNKKVSQGWGDDKKELETENAAEQDAEAEIAEEEQETEDASKKMTLEAYLQSQGASDLNKTVEPQNLNKLENAELFVKEQEVYVPATKVKSVKSKQLKTKQFLDFDATFSDSLPKQKRTNVKGPRKNNNQNRTPRRFNKASNGNAVQKDNTIDTANLPSLA
;
A
#
# COMPACT_ATOMS: atom_id res chain seq x y z
N MET A 1 -17.22 50.14 39.22
CA MET A 1 -18.56 50.70 38.95
C MET A 1 -19.49 50.08 39.97
N SER A 2 -20.06 50.91 40.86
CA SER A 2 -20.97 50.46 41.93
C SER A 2 -22.36 50.18 41.35
N ASN A 3 -23.06 49.20 41.90
CA ASN A 3 -24.43 48.87 41.50
C ASN A 3 -25.37 50.01 41.93
N PRO A 4 -26.13 50.67 41.03
CA PRO A 4 -27.02 51.78 41.39
C PRO A 4 -28.21 51.36 42.27
N PHE A 5 -28.48 50.05 42.39
CA PHE A 5 -29.54 49.51 43.25
C PHE A 5 -29.08 49.23 44.69
N ASP A 6 -27.80 49.38 45.01
CA ASP A 6 -27.25 49.20 46.38
C ASP A 6 -27.69 50.34 47.33
N LEU A 7 -28.16 51.47 46.77
CA LEU A 7 -28.70 52.61 47.53
C LEU A 7 -30.19 52.47 47.86
N LEU A 8 -30.87 51.46 47.29
CA LEU A 8 -32.28 51.16 47.52
C LEU A 8 -32.43 50.12 48.64
N GLY A 9 -31.92 50.43 49.83
CA GLY A 9 -32.40 49.92 51.13
C GLY A 9 -32.52 48.41 51.37
N ASN A 10 -32.11 47.55 50.46
CA ASN A 10 -32.07 46.10 50.64
C ASN A 10 -30.63 45.66 50.94
N ASP A 11 -29.95 46.41 51.82
CA ASP A 11 -28.78 45.89 52.52
C ASP A 11 -29.24 44.67 53.31
N VAL A 12 -28.40 43.64 53.38
CA VAL A 12 -28.76 42.36 54.00
C VAL A 12 -28.89 42.61 55.51
N GLU A 13 -30.09 42.93 56.00
CA GLU A 13 -30.34 43.37 57.39
C GLU A 13 -29.97 42.30 58.45
N ASP A 14 -29.76 41.05 58.04
CA ASP A 14 -29.28 39.97 58.89
C ASP A 14 -27.84 39.57 58.51
N PRO A 15 -26.80 40.30 58.97
CA PRO A 15 -25.45 39.77 58.94
C PRO A 15 -25.45 38.47 59.74
N SER A 16 -25.04 37.35 59.11
CA SER A 16 -25.05 36.06 59.78
C SER A 16 -24.29 36.17 61.10
N VAL A 17 -25.00 36.04 62.23
CA VAL A 17 -24.38 36.08 63.56
C VAL A 17 -23.31 35.01 63.59
N VAL A 18 -22.08 35.39 63.99
CA VAL A 18 -20.97 34.44 64.16
C VAL A 18 -21.30 33.55 65.35
N VAL A 19 -22.03 32.47 65.08
CA VAL A 19 -22.28 31.42 66.07
C VAL A 19 -20.96 30.66 66.25
N PRO A 20 -20.40 30.59 67.46
CA PRO A 20 -19.19 29.81 67.69
C PRO A 20 -19.46 28.34 67.38
N ALA A 21 -18.40 27.59 67.03
CA ALA A 21 -18.51 26.15 66.85
C ALA A 21 -19.18 25.51 68.09
N PRO A 22 -20.05 24.51 67.90
CA PRO A 22 -20.74 23.87 69.01
C PRO A 22 -19.74 23.23 69.98
N LYS A 23 -20.11 23.18 71.26
CA LYS A 23 -19.29 22.51 72.29
C LYS A 23 -19.09 21.04 71.95
N GLU A 24 -17.88 20.53 72.16
CA GLU A 24 -17.54 19.13 71.90
C GLU A 24 -18.23 18.19 72.91
N LEU A 25 -19.14 17.36 72.42
CA LEU A 25 -19.80 16.32 73.21
C LEU A 25 -19.34 14.94 72.72
N VAL A 26 -18.55 14.24 73.53
CA VAL A 26 -18.02 12.91 73.18
C VAL A 26 -18.92 11.81 73.73
N LYS A 27 -19.44 10.95 72.85
CA LYS A 27 -20.25 9.79 73.26
C LYS A 27 -19.38 8.72 73.95
N LYS A 28 -19.69 8.42 75.21
CA LYS A 28 -19.07 7.30 75.95
C LYS A 28 -19.50 5.95 75.35
N SER A 29 -18.53 5.07 75.12
CA SER A 29 -18.74 3.69 74.66
C SER A 29 -18.72 2.74 75.86
N THR A 30 -19.66 1.79 75.91
CA THR A 30 -19.71 0.72 76.92
C THR A 30 -18.83 -0.48 76.54
N SER A 31 -18.09 -0.40 75.43
CA SER A 31 -17.22 -1.49 74.98
C SER A 31 -16.06 -1.72 75.95
N SER A 32 -15.87 -2.98 76.33
CA SER A 32 -14.71 -3.43 77.12
C SER A 32 -13.40 -3.54 76.30
N LYS A 33 -13.46 -3.36 74.97
CA LYS A 33 -12.32 -3.60 74.08
C LYS A 33 -11.37 -2.42 74.13
N LYS A 34 -10.10 -2.71 74.36
CA LYS A 34 -9.00 -1.72 74.48
C LYS A 34 -7.99 -1.80 73.34
N ALA A 35 -8.02 -2.88 72.56
CA ALA A 35 -7.16 -3.06 71.40
C ALA A 35 -7.74 -2.33 70.19
N ASP A 36 -6.91 -1.58 69.47
CA ASP A 36 -7.24 -0.96 68.19
C ASP A 36 -7.07 -2.00 67.06
N VAL A 37 -7.90 -3.04 67.11
CA VAL A 37 -7.92 -4.13 66.14
C VAL A 37 -9.33 -4.22 65.57
N PRO A 38 -9.48 -4.30 64.24
CA PRO A 38 -10.79 -4.45 63.63
C PRO A 38 -11.46 -5.75 64.13
N PRO A 39 -12.79 -5.77 64.28
CA PRO A 39 -13.49 -6.96 64.74
C PRO A 39 -13.31 -8.12 63.75
N PRO A 40 -13.45 -9.38 64.18
CA PRO A 40 -13.28 -10.55 63.30
C PRO A 40 -14.26 -10.57 62.12
N SER A 41 -15.38 -9.83 62.21
CA SER A 41 -16.33 -9.64 61.12
C SER A 41 -15.81 -8.77 59.98
N ALA A 42 -14.73 -8.02 60.16
CA ALA A 42 -14.09 -7.18 59.14
C ALA A 42 -13.15 -8.00 58.22
N ASN A 43 -13.59 -9.17 57.76
CA ASN A 43 -12.81 -10.05 56.89
C ASN A 43 -12.92 -9.62 55.40
N PRO A 44 -11.81 -9.28 54.71
CA PRO A 44 -11.85 -8.91 53.29
C PRO A 44 -12.33 -10.04 52.38
N ALA A 45 -12.22 -11.31 52.78
CA ALA A 45 -12.74 -12.46 52.02
C ALA A 45 -14.27 -12.47 51.91
N LYS A 46 -14.97 -11.75 52.81
CA LYS A 46 -16.44 -11.59 52.77
C LYS A 46 -16.90 -10.51 51.79
N ALA A 47 -15.99 -9.84 51.09
CA ALA A 47 -16.33 -8.79 50.14
C ALA A 47 -17.04 -9.36 48.89
N ASN A 48 -18.18 -8.77 48.53
CA ASN A 48 -18.85 -9.11 47.27
C ASN A 48 -18.04 -8.58 46.07
N LYS A 49 -17.44 -9.49 45.31
CA LYS A 49 -16.58 -9.21 44.14
C LYS A 49 -17.30 -8.36 43.08
N ASN A 50 -18.59 -8.58 42.87
CA ASN A 50 -19.40 -7.88 41.86
C ASN A 50 -20.50 -7.02 42.51
N ARG A 51 -20.21 -6.37 43.65
CA ARG A 51 -21.14 -5.42 44.27
C ARG A 51 -21.55 -4.35 43.25
N PRO A 52 -22.84 -3.96 43.16
CA PRO A 52 -23.31 -2.91 42.26
C PRO A 52 -22.42 -1.67 42.28
N ARG A 53 -21.97 -1.27 41.08
CA ARG A 53 -21.13 -0.08 40.88
C ARG A 53 -21.85 0.90 39.96
N PRO A 54 -21.82 2.20 40.27
CA PRO A 54 -22.24 3.21 39.31
C PRO A 54 -21.40 3.10 38.04
N SER A 55 -22.04 3.24 36.87
CA SER A 55 -21.42 3.18 35.56
C SER A 55 -21.73 4.46 34.77
N GLY A 56 -21.15 4.60 33.57
CA GLY A 56 -21.34 5.78 32.72
C GLY A 56 -20.95 7.09 33.41
N ASN A 57 -21.74 8.14 33.19
CA ASN A 57 -21.48 9.47 33.74
C ASN A 57 -21.53 9.50 35.27
N GLU A 58 -22.47 8.76 35.90
CA GLU A 58 -22.56 8.66 37.35
C GLU A 58 -21.31 7.99 37.94
N GLY A 59 -20.81 6.95 37.28
CA GLY A 59 -19.53 6.32 37.63
C GLY A 59 -18.35 7.29 37.54
N ALA A 60 -18.30 8.08 36.46
CA ALA A 60 -17.21 9.02 36.22
C ALA A 60 -17.13 10.14 37.28
N ILE A 61 -18.26 10.70 37.71
CA ILE A 61 -18.28 11.75 38.75
C ILE A 61 -18.11 11.21 40.16
N ARG A 62 -18.53 9.95 40.42
CA ARG A 62 -18.38 9.29 41.72
C ARG A 62 -17.02 8.63 41.93
N ASP A 63 -16.21 8.50 40.87
CA ASP A 63 -14.86 7.97 40.95
C ASP A 63 -13.92 8.98 41.62
N LYS A 64 -13.44 8.63 42.82
CA LYS A 64 -12.57 9.48 43.65
C LYS A 64 -11.12 9.47 43.16
N THR A 65 -10.76 8.56 42.26
CA THR A 65 -9.40 8.44 41.74
C THR A 65 -9.17 9.32 40.51
N ALA A 66 -10.25 9.75 39.86
CA ALA A 66 -10.23 10.64 38.72
C ALA A 66 -10.09 12.12 39.13
N GLY A 67 -9.86 12.97 38.12
CA GLY A 67 -9.87 14.43 38.25
C GLY A 67 -8.50 15.09 38.42
N ARG A 68 -8.47 16.41 38.19
CA ARG A 68 -7.24 17.22 38.18
C ARG A 68 -6.50 17.19 39.51
N GLN A 69 -7.21 17.37 40.64
CA GLN A 69 -6.59 17.40 41.97
C GLN A 69 -5.83 16.11 42.25
N LYS A 70 -6.42 14.97 41.86
CA LYS A 70 -5.77 13.67 41.97
C LYS A 70 -4.56 13.58 41.06
N ASN A 71 -4.64 13.95 39.78
CA ASN A 71 -3.47 13.89 38.89
C ASN A 71 -2.33 14.81 39.35
N ARG A 72 -2.66 15.97 39.93
CA ARG A 72 -1.64 16.95 40.38
C ARG A 72 -0.80 16.44 41.54
N SER A 73 -1.36 15.58 42.38
CA SER A 73 -0.67 14.98 43.53
C SER A 73 0.14 13.73 43.18
N LYS A 74 0.19 13.31 41.90
CA LYS A 74 1.01 12.17 41.46
C LYS A 74 2.31 12.70 40.88
N ASP A 75 3.38 11.95 41.11
CA ASP A 75 4.66 12.22 40.49
C ASP A 75 4.60 11.97 38.99
N VAL A 76 5.34 12.79 38.25
CA VAL A 76 5.47 12.66 36.81
C VAL A 76 6.50 11.57 36.52
N PRO A 77 6.20 10.57 35.66
CA PRO A 77 7.14 9.50 35.38
C PRO A 77 8.39 10.07 34.68
N ALA A 78 9.57 9.50 34.98
CA ALA A 78 10.85 9.95 34.41
C ALA A 78 10.89 9.89 32.87
N SER A 79 10.09 8.99 32.26
CA SER A 79 9.94 8.89 30.80
C SER A 79 9.31 10.13 30.17
N ALA A 80 8.53 10.92 30.92
CA ALA A 80 7.83 12.10 30.39
C ALA A 80 8.78 13.21 29.93
N THR A 81 9.97 13.30 30.53
CA THR A 81 11.00 14.29 30.17
C THR A 81 12.17 13.70 29.37
N THR A 82 12.09 12.42 28.98
CA THR A 82 13.20 11.75 28.32
C THR A 82 13.39 12.29 26.91
N LYS A 83 14.65 12.59 26.55
CA LYS A 83 15.03 13.03 25.19
C LYS A 83 14.77 11.93 24.17
N ARG A 84 14.64 12.30 22.89
CA ARG A 84 14.51 11.32 21.80
C ARG A 84 15.67 10.34 21.84
N SER A 85 15.35 9.05 21.91
CA SER A 85 16.36 7.99 21.93
C SER A 85 17.05 7.90 20.56
N ASN A 86 18.36 8.12 20.53
CA ASN A 86 19.18 7.97 19.33
C ASN A 86 20.14 6.80 19.52
N VAL A 87 19.66 5.60 19.21
CA VAL A 87 20.38 4.36 19.52
C VAL A 87 21.37 3.94 18.43
N ARG A 88 21.21 4.41 17.18
CA ARG A 88 21.89 3.81 16.02
C ARG A 88 22.46 4.77 14.98
N ARG A 89 22.41 6.09 15.20
CA ARG A 89 22.97 7.04 14.22
C ARG A 89 24.49 6.90 14.04
N GLN A 90 25.22 6.50 15.08
CA GLN A 90 26.68 6.40 15.03
C GLN A 90 27.18 5.17 14.25
N SER A 91 26.34 4.14 14.08
CA SER A 91 26.70 2.90 13.38
C SER A 91 26.16 2.81 11.95
N ASP A 92 25.70 3.93 11.37
CA ASP A 92 25.06 3.95 10.05
C ASP A 92 26.01 3.56 8.91
N LYS A 93 27.27 4.01 8.96
CA LYS A 93 28.31 3.62 8.00
C LYS A 93 28.87 2.22 8.22
N HIS A 94 28.46 1.54 9.30
CA HIS A 94 28.98 0.22 9.65
C HIS A 94 27.96 -0.86 9.26
N SER A 95 28.30 -1.64 8.24
CA SER A 95 27.46 -2.77 7.81
C SER A 95 27.22 -3.73 8.96
N ARG A 96 25.94 -4.03 9.24
CA ARG A 96 25.52 -5.01 10.26
C ARG A 96 25.30 -6.40 9.70
N THR A 97 25.42 -6.56 8.38
CA THR A 97 25.09 -7.79 7.68
C THR A 97 26.10 -8.90 7.98
N GLY A 98 27.29 -8.55 8.48
CA GLY A 98 28.39 -9.51 8.70
C GLY A 98 28.91 -10.14 7.41
N LYS A 99 28.53 -9.55 6.26
CA LYS A 99 28.93 -9.96 4.91
C LYS A 99 29.74 -8.84 4.30
N THR A 100 30.84 -9.20 3.67
CA THR A 100 31.69 -8.32 2.88
C THR A 100 31.90 -8.99 1.53
N ASP A 101 31.67 -8.29 0.43
CA ASP A 101 32.05 -8.81 -0.87
C ASP A 101 33.58 -8.85 -1.01
N SER A 102 34.07 -9.74 -1.87
CA SER A 102 35.50 -9.87 -2.18
C SER A 102 35.84 -9.09 -3.44
N ASN A 103 37.05 -8.53 -3.50
CA ASN A 103 37.56 -7.80 -4.68
C ASN A 103 37.41 -8.60 -5.98
N LYS A 104 37.60 -9.94 -5.94
CA LYS A 104 37.37 -10.80 -7.11
C LYS A 104 35.93 -10.73 -7.62
N LYS A 105 34.95 -10.77 -6.70
CA LYS A 105 33.53 -10.74 -7.08
C LYS A 105 33.14 -9.36 -7.62
N VAL A 106 33.71 -8.30 -7.05
CA VAL A 106 33.51 -6.93 -7.53
C VAL A 106 34.12 -6.77 -8.93
N SER A 107 35.37 -7.21 -9.15
CA SER A 107 36.03 -7.07 -10.44
C SER A 107 35.41 -7.90 -11.56
N GLN A 108 34.90 -9.10 -11.25
CA GLN A 108 34.19 -9.90 -12.24
C GLN A 108 32.82 -9.30 -12.61
N GLY A 109 32.19 -8.55 -11.70
CA GLY A 109 30.89 -7.93 -11.96
C GLY A 109 30.98 -6.56 -12.63
N TRP A 110 32.03 -5.79 -12.35
CA TRP A 110 32.17 -4.39 -12.78
C TRP A 110 33.42 -4.10 -13.62
N GLY A 111 34.28 -5.10 -13.85
CA GLY A 111 35.60 -4.91 -14.44
C GLY A 111 36.67 -4.56 -13.42
N ASP A 112 37.93 -4.64 -13.84
CA ASP A 112 39.09 -4.15 -13.09
C ASP A 112 39.99 -3.28 -13.95
N ASP A 113 40.50 -2.20 -13.33
CA ASP A 113 41.39 -1.21 -13.96
C ASP A 113 42.62 -1.84 -14.64
N LYS A 114 42.99 -3.06 -14.24
CA LYS A 114 44.13 -3.80 -14.80
C LYS A 114 43.88 -4.31 -16.22
N LYS A 115 42.62 -4.53 -16.59
CA LYS A 115 42.21 -5.10 -17.88
C LYS A 115 41.57 -4.08 -18.81
N GLU A 116 41.60 -2.80 -18.46
CA GLU A 116 40.98 -1.71 -19.23
C GLU A 116 41.41 -1.71 -20.70
N LEU A 117 42.71 -1.89 -20.99
CA LEU A 117 43.20 -1.93 -22.37
C LEU A 117 42.63 -3.11 -23.17
N GLU A 118 42.47 -4.28 -22.55
CA GLU A 118 41.86 -5.44 -23.22
C GLU A 118 40.37 -5.17 -23.52
N THR A 119 39.67 -4.51 -22.59
CA THR A 119 38.26 -4.14 -22.79
C THR A 119 38.09 -3.00 -23.78
N GLU A 120 38.99 -2.03 -23.85
CA GLU A 120 38.98 -0.96 -24.85
C GLU A 120 39.17 -1.53 -26.25
N ASN A 121 40.16 -2.40 -26.45
CA ASN A 121 40.39 -3.04 -27.75
C ASN A 121 39.20 -3.92 -28.18
N ALA A 122 38.61 -4.67 -27.25
CA ALA A 122 37.43 -5.49 -27.55
C ALA A 122 36.22 -4.61 -27.89
N ALA A 123 36.01 -3.51 -27.16
CA ALA A 123 34.94 -2.57 -27.44
C ALA A 123 35.13 -1.84 -28.78
N GLU A 124 36.38 -1.52 -29.17
CA GLU A 124 36.69 -0.97 -30.49
C GLU A 124 36.38 -1.98 -31.60
N GLN A 125 36.74 -3.26 -31.41
CA GLN A 125 36.38 -4.33 -32.34
C GLN A 125 34.86 -4.53 -32.46
N ASP A 126 34.14 -4.47 -31.34
CA ASP A 126 32.67 -4.55 -31.34
C ASP A 126 32.05 -3.36 -32.08
N ALA A 127 32.60 -2.15 -31.92
CA ALA A 127 32.14 -0.97 -32.65
C ALA A 127 32.43 -1.06 -34.16
N GLU A 128 33.60 -1.57 -34.55
CA GLU A 128 33.92 -1.85 -35.95
C GLU A 128 32.99 -2.91 -36.54
N ALA A 129 32.66 -3.95 -35.77
CA ALA A 129 31.70 -4.98 -36.18
C ALA A 129 30.28 -4.41 -36.34
N GLU A 130 29.82 -3.52 -35.45
CA GLU A 130 28.53 -2.85 -35.62
C GLU A 130 28.49 -1.96 -36.87
N ILE A 131 29.57 -1.23 -37.18
CA ILE A 131 29.66 -0.44 -38.42
C ILE A 131 29.59 -1.36 -39.65
N ALA A 132 30.30 -2.49 -39.62
CA ALA A 132 30.26 -3.46 -40.71
C ALA A 132 28.87 -4.12 -40.86
N GLU A 133 28.18 -4.41 -39.77
CA GLU A 133 26.80 -4.90 -39.79
C GLU A 133 25.82 -3.85 -40.34
N GLU A 134 25.99 -2.57 -39.99
CA GLU A 134 25.20 -1.46 -40.53
C GLU A 134 25.46 -1.26 -42.04
N GLU A 135 26.72 -1.28 -42.47
CA GLU A 135 27.08 -1.24 -43.89
C GLU A 135 26.49 -2.43 -44.66
N GLN A 136 26.56 -3.64 -44.11
CA GLN A 136 25.98 -4.83 -44.73
C GLN A 136 24.45 -4.77 -44.79
N GLU A 137 23.77 -4.23 -43.77
CA GLU A 137 22.32 -4.01 -43.79
C GLU A 137 21.91 -2.94 -44.82
N THR A 138 22.71 -1.89 -45.01
CA THR A 138 22.47 -0.89 -46.08
C THR A 138 22.71 -1.45 -47.48
N GLU A 139 23.73 -2.30 -47.65
CA GLU A 139 23.97 -3.00 -48.92
C GLU A 139 22.85 -3.99 -49.23
N ASP A 140 22.38 -4.76 -48.26
CA ASP A 140 21.27 -5.71 -48.44
C ASP A 140 19.93 -5.00 -48.66
N ALA A 141 19.73 -3.80 -48.11
CA ALA A 141 18.59 -2.94 -48.44
C ALA A 141 18.64 -2.46 -49.90
N SER A 142 19.83 -2.18 -50.45
CA SER A 142 20.00 -1.73 -51.84
C SER A 142 19.82 -2.84 -52.89
N LYS A 143 20.04 -4.12 -52.52
CA LYS A 143 19.87 -5.29 -53.39
C LYS A 143 18.42 -5.76 -53.51
N LYS A 144 17.48 -5.15 -52.78
CA LYS A 144 16.04 -5.47 -52.84
C LYS A 144 15.39 -4.68 -53.98
N MET A 145 14.97 -5.36 -55.04
CA MET A 145 14.13 -4.80 -56.10
C MET A 145 12.87 -4.17 -55.49
N THR A 146 12.52 -2.96 -55.92
CA THR A 146 11.25 -2.34 -55.49
C THR A 146 10.08 -3.19 -55.96
N LEU A 147 9.01 -3.24 -55.15
CA LEU A 147 7.84 -4.05 -55.45
C LEU A 147 7.28 -3.71 -56.86
N GLU A 148 7.33 -2.45 -57.26
CA GLU A 148 6.93 -1.97 -58.59
C GLU A 148 7.83 -2.53 -59.71
N ALA A 149 9.16 -2.54 -59.52
CA ALA A 149 10.09 -3.12 -60.50
C ALA A 149 9.92 -4.64 -60.65
N TYR A 150 9.60 -5.34 -59.56
CA TYR A 150 9.26 -6.76 -59.58
C TYR A 150 7.94 -7.05 -60.31
N LEU A 151 6.91 -6.21 -60.10
CA LEU A 151 5.64 -6.33 -60.84
C LEU A 151 5.80 -6.03 -62.33
N GLN A 152 6.67 -5.08 -62.70
CA GLN A 152 6.96 -4.78 -64.10
C GLN A 152 7.74 -5.89 -64.80
N SER A 153 8.68 -6.56 -64.14
CA SER A 153 9.41 -7.70 -64.74
C SER A 153 8.51 -8.93 -64.96
N GLN A 154 7.53 -9.15 -64.09
CA GLN A 154 6.46 -10.14 -64.29
C GLN A 154 5.57 -9.78 -65.50
N GLY A 155 5.27 -8.48 -65.69
CA GLY A 155 4.45 -8.00 -66.82
C GLY A 155 5.19 -7.96 -68.17
N ALA A 156 6.51 -7.77 -68.17
CA ALA A 156 7.35 -7.69 -69.37
C ALA A 156 7.86 -9.05 -69.85
N SER A 157 7.53 -10.15 -69.15
CA SER A 157 7.77 -11.49 -69.64
C SER A 157 6.88 -11.72 -70.88
N ASP A 158 7.51 -11.85 -72.06
CA ASP A 158 6.87 -12.09 -73.37
C ASP A 158 5.97 -13.34 -73.45
N LEU A 159 5.72 -14.01 -72.34
CA LEU A 159 4.85 -15.18 -72.18
C LEU A 159 3.37 -14.87 -72.43
N ASN A 160 2.96 -13.60 -72.49
CA ASN A 160 1.59 -13.16 -72.78
C ASN A 160 1.48 -12.32 -74.06
N LYS A 161 2.33 -12.55 -75.07
CA LYS A 161 2.10 -11.95 -76.39
C LYS A 161 0.92 -12.66 -77.06
N THR A 162 -0.27 -12.06 -77.00
CA THR A 162 -1.43 -12.51 -77.75
C THR A 162 -1.11 -12.45 -79.24
N VAL A 163 -1.00 -13.61 -79.88
CA VAL A 163 -0.80 -13.75 -81.32
C VAL A 163 -2.02 -13.14 -82.03
N GLU A 164 -1.81 -12.18 -82.94
CA GLU A 164 -2.87 -11.66 -83.79
C GLU A 164 -3.46 -12.80 -84.65
N PRO A 165 -4.79 -12.96 -84.72
CA PRO A 165 -5.40 -14.10 -85.41
C PRO A 165 -5.21 -13.99 -86.92
N GLN A 166 -4.38 -14.88 -87.50
CA GLN A 166 -4.44 -15.20 -88.92
C GLN A 166 -5.75 -15.93 -89.22
N ASN A 167 -6.51 -15.43 -90.19
CA ASN A 167 -7.78 -16.01 -90.63
C ASN A 167 -7.54 -17.38 -91.28
N LEU A 168 -7.84 -18.46 -90.57
CA LEU A 168 -7.91 -19.81 -91.11
C LEU A 168 -9.34 -20.34 -91.05
N ASN A 169 -9.75 -20.96 -92.16
CA ASN A 169 -11.11 -21.40 -92.47
C ASN A 169 -11.64 -22.44 -91.46
N LYS A 170 -12.93 -22.30 -91.16
CA LYS A 170 -13.73 -23.08 -90.20
C LYS A 170 -13.56 -24.60 -90.37
N LEU A 171 -13.23 -25.30 -89.27
CA LEU A 171 -13.48 -26.74 -89.12
C LEU A 171 -14.72 -26.93 -88.24
N GLU A 172 -15.77 -27.53 -88.81
CA GLU A 172 -17.12 -27.66 -88.23
C GLU A 172 -17.33 -28.90 -87.34
N ASN A 173 -16.28 -29.49 -86.75
CA ASN A 173 -16.43 -30.70 -85.92
C ASN A 173 -15.44 -30.75 -84.74
N ALA A 174 -15.73 -30.04 -83.65
CA ALA A 174 -15.06 -30.24 -82.37
C ALA A 174 -16.04 -30.11 -81.21
N GLU A 175 -16.33 -31.24 -80.55
CA GLU A 175 -17.07 -31.30 -79.28
C GLU A 175 -16.25 -30.68 -78.15
N LEU A 176 -16.92 -29.84 -77.36
CA LEU A 176 -16.33 -29.11 -76.25
C LEU A 176 -16.39 -29.97 -74.98
N PHE A 177 -15.30 -30.68 -74.68
CA PHE A 177 -15.17 -31.45 -73.43
C PHE A 177 -14.86 -30.52 -72.25
N VAL A 178 -15.89 -30.17 -71.47
CA VAL A 178 -15.74 -29.53 -70.15
C VAL A 178 -15.39 -30.61 -69.14
N LYS A 179 -14.19 -30.53 -68.53
CA LYS A 179 -13.83 -31.39 -67.41
C LYS A 179 -14.61 -30.97 -66.16
N GLU A 180 -15.62 -31.74 -65.80
CA GLU A 180 -16.24 -31.69 -64.48
C GLU A 180 -15.27 -32.28 -63.46
N GLN A 181 -14.83 -31.46 -62.51
CA GLN A 181 -13.99 -31.89 -61.39
C GLN A 181 -14.90 -32.34 -60.25
N GLU A 182 -15.17 -33.65 -60.18
CA GLU A 182 -15.84 -34.26 -59.04
C GLU A 182 -14.94 -34.21 -57.80
N VAL A 183 -15.42 -33.56 -56.73
CA VAL A 183 -14.72 -33.51 -55.42
C VAL A 183 -14.88 -34.87 -54.75
N TYR A 184 -13.88 -35.75 -54.91
CA TYR A 184 -13.93 -37.17 -54.54
C TYR A 184 -14.01 -37.46 -53.02
N VAL A 185 -13.84 -36.47 -52.13
CA VAL A 185 -14.11 -36.65 -50.68
C VAL A 185 -14.54 -35.31 -50.05
N PRO A 186 -15.70 -35.20 -49.36
CA PRO A 186 -16.03 -34.02 -48.59
C PRO A 186 -15.11 -33.93 -47.35
N ALA A 187 -14.53 -32.75 -47.08
CA ALA A 187 -13.65 -32.55 -45.93
C ALA A 187 -14.44 -32.68 -44.60
N THR A 188 -14.31 -33.83 -43.93
CA THR A 188 -15.09 -34.20 -42.74
C THR A 188 -14.60 -33.59 -41.41
N LYS A 189 -13.69 -32.60 -41.43
CA LYS A 189 -13.20 -31.97 -40.20
C LYS A 189 -12.76 -30.52 -40.40
N VAL A 190 -13.70 -29.60 -40.19
CA VAL A 190 -13.39 -28.17 -40.00
C VAL A 190 -12.85 -28.00 -38.59
N LYS A 191 -11.52 -27.83 -38.45
CA LYS A 191 -10.91 -27.47 -37.17
C LYS A 191 -11.27 -26.02 -36.85
N SER A 192 -12.11 -25.80 -35.83
CA SER A 192 -12.36 -24.46 -35.32
C SER A 192 -11.09 -23.92 -34.67
N VAL A 193 -10.47 -22.92 -35.27
CA VAL A 193 -9.32 -22.22 -34.68
C VAL A 193 -9.84 -21.42 -33.49
N LYS A 194 -9.46 -21.83 -32.27
CA LYS A 194 -9.79 -21.11 -31.04
C LYS A 194 -8.90 -19.87 -30.96
N SER A 195 -9.41 -18.72 -31.38
CA SER A 195 -8.71 -17.44 -31.26
C SER A 195 -8.56 -17.08 -29.78
N LYS A 196 -7.32 -16.99 -29.29
CA LYS A 196 -7.00 -16.41 -27.98
C LYS A 196 -7.20 -14.90 -28.05
N GLN A 197 -7.94 -14.34 -27.11
CA GLN A 197 -8.10 -12.89 -26.98
C GLN A 197 -6.73 -12.26 -26.67
N LEU A 198 -6.26 -11.41 -27.58
CA LEU A 198 -5.00 -10.69 -27.41
C LEU A 198 -5.11 -9.73 -26.22
N LYS A 199 -4.02 -9.61 -25.45
CA LYS A 199 -3.97 -8.71 -24.29
C LYS A 199 -4.11 -7.26 -24.77
N THR A 200 -5.23 -6.63 -24.46
CA THR A 200 -5.47 -5.22 -24.75
C THR A 200 -4.85 -4.37 -23.63
N LYS A 201 -4.11 -3.32 -24.01
CA LYS A 201 -3.62 -2.33 -23.05
C LYS A 201 -4.80 -1.52 -22.55
N GLN A 202 -5.13 -1.65 -21.26
CA GLN A 202 -6.07 -0.76 -20.58
C GLN A 202 -5.27 0.45 -20.08
N PHE A 203 -5.54 1.62 -20.67
CA PHE A 203 -5.03 2.88 -20.17
C PHE A 203 -5.89 3.31 -18.98
N LEU A 204 -5.24 3.58 -17.85
CA LEU A 204 -5.89 4.10 -16.67
C LEU A 204 -5.62 5.61 -16.65
N ASP A 205 -6.60 6.39 -17.07
CA ASP A 205 -6.53 7.85 -16.99
C ASP A 205 -6.74 8.25 -15.52
N PHE A 206 -5.69 8.73 -14.87
CA PHE A 206 -5.78 9.25 -13.52
C PHE A 206 -5.35 10.72 -13.48
N ASP A 207 -6.22 11.55 -12.91
CA ASP A 207 -5.91 12.93 -12.60
C ASP A 207 -5.13 13.00 -11.29
N ALA A 208 -3.81 13.19 -11.39
CA ALA A 208 -2.94 13.35 -10.24
C ALA A 208 -3.10 14.76 -9.63
N THR A 209 -3.91 14.88 -8.58
CA THR A 209 -3.93 16.11 -7.77
C THR A 209 -2.84 16.05 -6.69
N PHE A 210 -1.75 16.79 -6.89
CA PHE A 210 -0.67 16.91 -5.90
C PHE A 210 -1.11 17.84 -4.76
N SER A 211 -0.84 17.45 -3.52
CA SER A 211 -1.23 18.23 -2.32
C SER A 211 -0.64 19.64 -2.27
N ASP A 212 0.39 19.91 -3.08
CA ASP A 212 1.03 21.22 -3.19
C ASP A 212 0.31 22.18 -4.15
N SER A 213 -0.59 21.67 -5.01
CA SER A 213 -1.39 22.49 -5.95
C SER A 213 -2.67 23.06 -5.32
N LEU A 214 -3.04 22.59 -4.12
CA LEU A 214 -4.21 23.09 -3.41
C LEU A 214 -3.84 24.36 -2.64
N PRO A 215 -4.61 25.46 -2.76
CA PRO A 215 -4.32 26.69 -2.02
C PRO A 215 -4.32 26.40 -0.52
N LYS A 216 -3.17 26.66 0.14
CA LYS A 216 -3.03 26.54 1.59
C LYS A 216 -4.10 27.39 2.27
N GLN A 217 -5.08 26.73 2.88
CA GLN A 217 -6.10 27.43 3.66
C GLN A 217 -5.44 28.24 4.76
N LYS A 218 -5.50 29.57 4.65
CA LYS A 218 -5.12 30.48 5.73
C LYS A 218 -6.02 30.18 6.92
N ARG A 219 -5.47 29.53 7.94
CA ARG A 219 -6.15 29.29 9.21
C ARG A 219 -6.38 30.64 9.89
N THR A 220 -7.55 31.21 9.68
CA THR A 220 -8.03 32.35 10.46
C THR A 220 -8.19 31.92 11.91
N ASN A 221 -7.46 32.57 12.81
CA ASN A 221 -7.61 32.45 14.24
C ASN A 221 -9.05 32.82 14.63
N VAL A 222 -9.92 31.82 14.86
CA VAL A 222 -11.21 32.01 15.52
C VAL A 222 -11.33 31.00 16.65
N LYS A 223 -11.58 31.55 17.83
CA LYS A 223 -11.53 30.92 19.14
C LYS A 223 -12.96 30.46 19.52
N GLY A 224 -13.27 29.17 19.32
CA GLY A 224 -14.35 28.40 19.98
C GLY A 224 -15.73 28.34 19.29
N PRO A 225 -16.66 27.46 19.74
CA PRO A 225 -16.54 26.31 20.64
C PRO A 225 -16.75 24.95 19.92
N ARG A 226 -16.11 23.91 20.45
CA ARG A 226 -16.25 22.51 20.02
C ARG A 226 -17.65 21.98 20.34
N LYS A 227 -18.42 21.58 19.34
CA LYS A 227 -19.52 20.61 19.51
C LYS A 227 -19.49 19.55 18.40
N ASN A 228 -19.60 18.31 18.87
CA ASN A 228 -20.12 17.13 18.18
C ASN A 228 -19.24 16.54 17.06
N ASN A 229 -18.29 15.68 17.47
CA ASN A 229 -17.83 14.61 16.59
C ASN A 229 -18.44 13.29 17.07
N ASN A 230 -19.32 12.79 16.23
CA ASN A 230 -20.07 11.54 16.36
C ASN A 230 -19.08 10.36 16.24
N GLN A 231 -18.82 9.66 17.34
CA GLN A 231 -17.96 8.49 17.35
C GLN A 231 -18.74 7.25 16.89
N ASN A 232 -18.71 6.96 15.59
CA ASN A 232 -18.78 5.58 15.12
C ASN A 232 -17.35 5.07 14.96
N ARG A 233 -16.78 4.55 16.05
CA ARG A 233 -15.57 3.70 16.00
C ARG A 233 -15.71 2.51 16.93
N THR A 234 -15.79 1.36 16.28
CA THR A 234 -15.56 0.00 16.76
C THR A 234 -14.33 -0.13 17.67
N PRO A 235 -14.30 -1.10 18.60
CA PRO A 235 -13.20 -1.24 19.54
C PRO A 235 -12.00 -1.92 18.88
N ARG A 236 -10.90 -1.19 18.69
CA ARG A 236 -9.58 -1.78 18.46
C ARG A 236 -8.95 -2.16 19.80
N ARG A 237 -8.97 -3.46 20.10
CA ARG A 237 -7.98 -4.10 20.98
C ARG A 237 -6.63 -4.04 20.28
N PHE A 238 -5.60 -3.57 20.98
CA PHE A 238 -4.20 -3.80 20.59
C PHE A 238 -3.40 -4.22 21.82
N ASN A 239 -2.83 -5.42 21.69
CA ASN A 239 -1.59 -5.96 22.26
C ASN A 239 -1.68 -7.48 21.96
N LYS A 240 -0.72 -8.19 21.38
CA LYS A 240 0.73 -7.99 21.28
C LYS A 240 1.25 -8.99 20.23
N ALA A 241 2.30 -8.61 19.50
CA ALA A 241 2.95 -9.42 18.47
C ALA A 241 3.64 -10.67 19.04
N SER A 242 3.55 -11.79 18.31
CA SER A 242 4.57 -12.85 18.27
C SER A 242 4.41 -13.68 16.99
N ASN A 243 5.34 -13.44 16.06
CA ASN A 243 5.91 -14.33 15.03
C ASN A 243 5.13 -15.56 14.57
N GLY A 244 4.67 -15.50 13.33
CA GLY A 244 4.38 -16.65 12.46
C GLY A 244 4.05 -16.12 11.08
N ASN A 245 4.89 -16.41 10.07
CA ASN A 245 4.58 -16.11 8.68
C ASN A 245 3.27 -16.80 8.31
N ALA A 246 2.19 -16.04 8.15
CA ALA A 246 0.94 -16.56 7.62
C ALA A 246 1.10 -16.70 6.11
N VAL A 247 1.56 -17.88 5.68
CA VAL A 247 1.44 -18.31 4.28
C VAL A 247 -0.05 -18.41 3.98
N GLN A 248 -0.55 -17.55 3.08
CA GLN A 248 -1.87 -17.73 2.48
C GLN A 248 -1.84 -19.05 1.70
N LYS A 249 -2.57 -20.06 2.18
CA LYS A 249 -2.79 -21.29 1.43
C LYS A 249 -3.94 -21.05 0.46
N ASP A 250 -3.59 -20.71 -0.77
CA ASP A 250 -4.54 -20.72 -1.88
C ASP A 250 -4.81 -22.19 -2.24
N ASN A 251 -5.94 -22.72 -1.78
CA ASN A 251 -6.37 -24.11 -2.04
C ASN A 251 -6.78 -24.36 -3.51
N THR A 252 -6.42 -23.47 -4.44
CA THR A 252 -6.76 -23.55 -5.86
C THR A 252 -5.60 -24.02 -6.73
N ILE A 253 -4.44 -24.31 -6.14
CA ILE A 253 -3.26 -24.80 -6.87
C ILE A 253 -3.23 -26.32 -6.77
N ASP A 254 -3.39 -27.01 -7.91
CA ASP A 254 -3.22 -28.46 -8.03
C ASP A 254 -1.72 -28.81 -7.94
N THR A 255 -1.31 -29.37 -6.81
CA THR A 255 0.08 -29.70 -6.51
C THR A 255 0.58 -30.95 -7.23
N ALA A 256 -0.28 -31.68 -7.95
CA ALA A 256 0.12 -32.88 -8.70
C ALA A 256 0.96 -32.57 -9.96
N ASN A 257 0.93 -31.33 -10.45
CA ASN A 257 1.66 -30.90 -11.65
C ASN A 257 2.92 -30.07 -11.35
N LEU A 258 3.36 -30.00 -10.10
CA LEU A 258 4.60 -29.30 -9.77
C LEU A 258 5.81 -30.24 -9.96
N PRO A 259 6.88 -29.80 -10.64
CA PRO A 259 8.08 -30.59 -10.79
C PRO A 259 8.72 -30.83 -9.41
N SER A 260 8.87 -32.10 -9.03
CA SER A 260 9.59 -32.46 -7.80
C SER A 260 11.08 -32.19 -8.00
N LEU A 261 11.63 -31.28 -7.19
CA LEU A 261 13.07 -31.09 -7.07
C LEU A 261 13.64 -32.29 -6.30
N ALA A 262 14.40 -33.13 -7.01
CA ALA A 262 15.33 -34.11 -6.43
C ALA A 262 16.65 -33.42 -6.09
#